data_AF-A0AAV9IWP8-F1
#
_entry.id   AF-A0AAV9IWP8-F1
#
_cell.length_a   1.000
_cell.length_b   1.000
_cell.length_c   1.000
_cell.angle_alpha   90.00
_cell.angle_beta   90.00
_cell.angle_gamma   90.00
#
_symmetry.space_group_name_H-M   'P 1'
#
loop_
_entity.id
_entity.type
_entity.pdbx_description
1 polymer ?
#
loop_
_entity_poly.entity_id
_entity_poly.type
_entity_poly.pdbx_seq_one_letter_code
_entity_poly.pdbx_strand_id
1 'polypeptide(L)'
;MVPVDGSRLREQLQQFIDGHLQTALGEEVWRDFAPPLGSRLSELLRFVRRRWFAVFSETRLADVGYDAVCELERRCRRAERGDPAVDEARQQMLLGQLIRVLNAPERPRNGVRAAAQRQDDLPPPPTADAPRNDIVDGSPADERMQVESGVDSVHTHSAKPLAVVDGENVGWQYGQGVRFQPRGIQLCAEHLRQRGYHVVVFLPHYRRRHAALPSLADGMYVFTPPGDYDDTFALAYALRHRGILVTNDQLRDHLDQFYEHEEAARERMRVWLGRHRCSFTFAGEEFIPHPSFFV
;
A
#
# COMPACT_ATOMS: atom_id res chain seq x y z
N MET A 1 1.19 -42.30 -1.72
CA MET A 1 0.74 -40.94 -2.07
C MET A 1 0.68 -40.86 -3.59
N VAL A 2 -0.40 -40.30 -4.15
CA VAL A 2 -0.50 -40.07 -5.60
C VAL A 2 0.48 -38.94 -5.97
N PRO A 3 1.27 -39.05 -7.05
CA PRO A 3 2.18 -37.99 -7.47
C PRO A 3 1.40 -36.69 -7.71
N VAL A 4 1.86 -35.60 -7.12
CA VAL A 4 1.30 -34.27 -7.40
C VAL A 4 1.59 -33.91 -8.86
N ASP A 5 0.52 -33.61 -9.60
CA ASP A 5 0.64 -33.04 -10.94
C ASP A 5 1.17 -31.60 -10.84
N GLY A 6 2.48 -31.45 -11.09
CA GLY A 6 3.17 -30.18 -11.01
C GLY A 6 2.68 -29.14 -12.02
N SER A 7 2.08 -29.56 -13.14
CA SER A 7 1.54 -28.66 -14.15
C SER A 7 0.27 -27.97 -13.66
N ARG A 8 -0.66 -28.77 -13.11
CA ARG A 8 -1.90 -28.29 -12.51
C ARG A 8 -1.64 -27.41 -11.29
N LEU A 9 -0.71 -27.81 -10.42
CA LEU A 9 -0.37 -27.01 -9.23
C LEU A 9 0.20 -25.64 -9.60
N ARG A 10 1.08 -25.58 -10.61
CA ARG A 10 1.62 -24.32 -11.13
C ARG A 10 0.50 -23.40 -11.63
N GLU A 11 -0.43 -23.92 -12.40
CA GLU A 11 -1.58 -23.15 -12.91
C GLU A 11 -2.47 -22.63 -11.78
N GLN A 12 -2.77 -23.48 -10.79
CA GLN A 12 -3.55 -23.07 -9.61
C GLN A 12 -2.86 -21.98 -8.81
N LEU A 13 -1.54 -22.07 -8.60
CA LEU A 13 -0.78 -21.06 -7.87
C LEU A 13 -0.72 -19.74 -8.66
N GLN A 14 -0.51 -19.79 -9.98
CA GLN A 14 -0.56 -18.61 -10.84
C GLN A 14 -1.93 -17.93 -10.76
N GLN A 15 -3.02 -18.67 -10.95
CA GLN A 15 -4.38 -18.13 -10.88
C GLN A 15 -4.68 -17.50 -9.51
N PHE A 16 -4.20 -18.12 -8.43
CA PHE A 16 -4.35 -17.60 -7.09
C PHE A 16 -3.62 -16.25 -6.90
N ILE A 17 -2.37 -16.18 -7.39
CA ILE A 17 -1.55 -14.97 -7.38
C ILE A 17 -2.23 -13.86 -8.18
N ASP A 18 -2.60 -14.17 -9.42
CA ASP A 18 -3.22 -13.24 -10.36
C ASP A 18 -4.52 -12.67 -9.81
N GLY A 19 -5.41 -13.50 -9.27
CA GLY A 19 -6.70 -13.06 -8.73
C GLY A 19 -6.58 -12.09 -7.56
N HIS A 20 -5.62 -12.31 -6.65
CA HIS A 20 -5.39 -11.39 -5.53
C HIS A 20 -4.72 -10.10 -5.99
N LEU A 21 -3.76 -10.17 -6.90
CA LEU A 21 -3.14 -8.99 -7.48
C LEU A 21 -4.16 -8.17 -8.26
N GLN A 22 -5.03 -8.80 -9.05
CA GLN A 22 -6.12 -8.13 -9.77
C GLN A 22 -7.10 -7.46 -8.82
N THR A 23 -7.46 -8.12 -7.72
CA THR A 23 -8.33 -7.53 -6.70
C THR A 23 -7.66 -6.34 -6.00
N ALA A 24 -6.39 -6.46 -5.62
CA ALA A 24 -5.68 -5.44 -4.85
C ALA A 24 -5.26 -4.24 -5.70
N LEU A 25 -4.79 -4.48 -6.92
CA LEU A 25 -4.17 -3.47 -7.78
C LEU A 25 -5.12 -3.00 -8.89
N GLY A 26 -6.10 -3.80 -9.29
CA GLY A 26 -7.05 -3.50 -10.37
C GLY A 26 -6.65 -4.06 -11.73
N GLU A 27 -7.63 -4.18 -12.63
CA GLU A 27 -7.50 -4.85 -13.93
C GLU A 27 -6.39 -4.27 -14.82
N GLU A 28 -6.13 -2.97 -14.72
CA GLU A 28 -5.20 -2.25 -15.60
C GLU A 28 -3.73 -2.49 -15.26
N VAL A 29 -3.40 -2.68 -13.98
CA VAL A 29 -2.01 -2.64 -13.49
C VAL A 29 -1.55 -3.93 -12.83
N TRP A 30 -2.44 -4.85 -12.45
CA TRP A 30 -2.03 -6.03 -11.69
C TRP A 30 -1.05 -6.95 -12.44
N ARG A 31 -1.19 -7.04 -13.77
CA ARG A 31 -0.30 -7.84 -14.63
C ARG A 31 1.14 -7.36 -14.56
N ASP A 32 1.34 -6.10 -14.17
CA ASP A 32 2.66 -5.52 -14.03
C ASP A 32 3.41 -6.01 -12.79
N PHE A 33 2.69 -6.57 -11.83
CA PHE A 33 3.25 -7.06 -10.57
C PHE A 33 3.19 -8.58 -10.46
N ALA A 34 2.47 -9.24 -11.38
CA ALA A 34 2.36 -10.69 -11.42
C ALA A 34 3.62 -11.35 -12.00
N PRO A 35 3.95 -12.59 -11.56
CA PRO A 35 4.85 -13.46 -12.29
C PRO A 35 4.38 -13.65 -13.74
N PRO A 36 5.30 -13.71 -14.73
CA PRO A 36 4.94 -13.97 -16.12
C PRO A 36 4.12 -15.26 -16.30
N LEU A 37 3.17 -15.25 -17.25
CA LEU A 37 2.42 -16.43 -17.61
C LEU A 37 3.35 -17.57 -18.04
N GLY A 38 3.09 -18.77 -17.53
CA GLY A 38 3.93 -19.94 -17.80
C GLY A 38 5.19 -20.04 -16.92
N SER A 39 5.36 -19.16 -15.92
CA SER A 39 6.44 -19.24 -14.94
C SER A 39 6.54 -20.62 -14.30
N ARG A 40 7.77 -21.08 -14.07
CA ARG A 40 8.04 -22.35 -13.39
C ARG A 40 7.52 -22.33 -11.96
N LEU A 41 7.23 -23.50 -11.38
CA LEU A 41 6.76 -23.58 -9.99
C LEU A 41 7.78 -22.96 -9.03
N SER A 42 9.09 -23.16 -9.26
CA SER A 42 10.13 -22.51 -8.46
C SER A 42 10.17 -20.99 -8.59
N GLU A 43 9.71 -20.42 -9.71
CA GLU A 43 9.64 -18.97 -9.92
C GLU A 43 8.42 -18.38 -9.20
N LEU A 44 7.27 -19.06 -9.26
CA LEU A 44 6.07 -18.68 -8.50
C LEU A 44 6.31 -18.73 -7.00
N LEU A 45 6.93 -19.79 -6.49
CA LEU A 45 7.26 -19.92 -5.07
C LEU A 45 8.26 -18.85 -4.61
N ARG A 46 9.21 -18.47 -5.47
CA ARG A 46 10.13 -17.36 -5.19
C ARG A 46 9.40 -16.04 -5.08
N PHE A 47 8.45 -15.78 -5.98
CA PHE A 47 7.60 -14.60 -5.92
C PHE A 47 6.82 -14.56 -4.60
N VAL A 48 6.19 -15.69 -4.23
CA VAL A 48 5.48 -15.82 -2.95
C VAL A 48 6.41 -15.50 -1.78
N ARG A 49 7.57 -16.13 -1.73
CA ARG A 49 8.55 -15.90 -0.67
C ARG A 49 9.00 -14.43 -0.58
N ARG A 50 9.28 -13.78 -1.70
CA ARG A 50 9.88 -12.44 -1.72
C ARG A 50 8.86 -11.30 -1.56
N ARG A 51 7.65 -11.45 -2.10
CA ARG A 51 6.69 -10.34 -2.24
C ARG A 51 5.37 -10.58 -1.55
N TRP A 52 4.95 -11.84 -1.43
CA TRP A 52 3.60 -12.15 -0.95
C TRP A 52 3.46 -11.98 0.55
N PHE A 53 4.37 -12.54 1.35
CA PHE A 53 4.27 -12.51 2.81
C PHE A 53 4.28 -11.10 3.41
N ALA A 54 4.88 -10.12 2.72
CA ALA A 54 4.89 -8.74 3.18
C ALA A 54 3.56 -8.01 2.91
N VAL A 55 2.88 -8.35 1.81
CA VAL A 55 1.75 -7.57 1.28
C VAL A 55 0.40 -8.25 1.50
N PHE A 56 0.39 -9.58 1.53
CA PHE A 56 -0.77 -10.46 1.53
C PHE A 56 -0.70 -11.50 2.66
N SER A 57 -0.20 -11.09 3.83
CA SER A 57 -0.03 -11.96 5.00
C SER A 57 -1.36 -12.48 5.57
N GLU A 58 -2.46 -11.79 5.26
CA GLU A 58 -3.82 -12.15 5.62
C GLU A 58 -4.43 -13.25 4.75
N THR A 59 -3.80 -13.56 3.61
CA THR A 59 -4.30 -14.57 2.68
C THR A 59 -3.98 -15.97 3.17
N ARG A 60 -4.82 -16.94 2.79
CA ARG A 60 -4.60 -18.36 3.11
C ARG A 60 -3.25 -18.90 2.62
N LEU A 61 -2.69 -18.34 1.55
CA LEU A 61 -1.37 -18.75 1.06
C LEU A 61 -0.25 -18.50 2.10
N ALA A 62 -0.43 -17.54 3.01
CA ALA A 62 0.49 -17.31 4.10
C ALA A 62 0.50 -18.46 5.13
N ASP A 63 -0.59 -19.24 5.24
CA ASP A 63 -0.70 -20.40 6.15
C ASP A 63 0.24 -21.56 5.77
N VAL A 64 0.80 -21.55 4.54
CA VAL A 64 1.87 -22.49 4.17
C VAL A 64 3.12 -22.23 5.01
N GLY A 65 3.38 -20.96 5.36
CA GLY A 65 4.55 -20.52 6.11
C GLY A 65 5.76 -20.22 5.22
N TYR A 66 6.50 -19.17 5.60
CA TYR A 66 7.66 -18.68 4.83
C TYR A 66 8.74 -19.76 4.62
N ASP A 67 9.10 -20.48 5.68
CA ASP A 67 10.16 -21.49 5.63
C ASP A 67 9.78 -22.68 4.75
N ALA A 68 8.51 -23.11 4.79
CA ALA A 68 7.99 -24.17 3.94
C ALA A 68 8.02 -23.77 2.45
N VAL A 69 7.62 -22.53 2.13
CA VAL A 69 7.72 -21.99 0.77
C VAL A 69 9.18 -21.89 0.32
N CYS A 70 10.09 -21.46 1.20
CA CYS A 70 11.53 -21.39 0.91
C CYS A 70 12.14 -22.77 0.63
N GLU A 71 11.81 -23.75 1.48
CA GLU A 71 12.26 -25.13 1.32
C GLU A 71 11.73 -25.72 0.00
N LEU A 72 10.43 -25.53 -0.27
CA LEU A 72 9.79 -26.02 -1.48
C LEU A 72 10.36 -25.35 -2.75
N GLU A 73 10.62 -24.03 -2.72
CA GLU A 73 11.25 -23.29 -3.83
C GLU A 73 12.59 -23.92 -4.21
N ARG A 74 13.45 -24.19 -3.23
CA ARG A 74 14.78 -24.79 -3.45
C ARG A 74 14.68 -26.18 -4.04
N ARG A 75 13.76 -27.01 -3.52
CA ARG A 75 13.53 -28.38 -3.99
C ARG A 75 12.99 -28.40 -5.42
N CYS A 76 11.98 -27.58 -5.74
CA CYS A 76 11.47 -27.44 -7.11
C CYS A 76 12.56 -26.96 -8.08
N ARG A 77 13.36 -25.97 -7.69
CA ARG A 77 14.46 -25.45 -8.52
C ARG A 77 15.50 -26.52 -8.84
N ARG A 78 15.82 -27.40 -7.88
CA ARG A 78 16.76 -28.52 -8.07
C ARG A 78 16.17 -29.57 -9.01
N ALA A 79 14.91 -29.96 -8.78
CA ALA A 79 14.21 -30.90 -9.66
C ALA A 79 14.14 -30.39 -11.10
N GLU A 80 13.86 -29.10 -11.31
CA GLU A 80 13.85 -28.43 -12.62
C GLU A 80 15.23 -28.40 -13.31
N ARG A 81 16.33 -28.59 -12.56
CA ARG A 81 17.69 -28.73 -13.10
C ARG A 81 18.10 -30.18 -13.38
N GLY A 82 17.23 -31.15 -13.05
CA GLY A 82 17.55 -32.57 -13.15
C GLY A 82 18.41 -33.09 -12.00
N ASP A 83 18.54 -32.35 -10.91
CA ASP A 83 19.26 -32.83 -9.72
C ASP A 83 18.48 -33.98 -9.06
N PRO A 84 19.16 -34.99 -8.49
CA PRO A 84 18.50 -36.09 -7.81
C PRO A 84 17.69 -35.57 -6.62
N ALA A 85 16.47 -36.09 -6.47
CA ALA A 85 15.58 -35.73 -5.38
C ALA A 85 16.16 -36.22 -4.05
N VAL A 86 16.45 -35.28 -3.16
CA VAL A 86 16.82 -35.58 -1.77
C VAL A 86 15.54 -35.47 -0.95
N ASP A 87 15.07 -36.56 -0.35
CA ASP A 87 13.86 -36.59 0.51
C ASP A 87 12.56 -36.21 -0.23
N GLU A 88 12.14 -37.10 -1.14
CA GLU A 88 10.88 -36.97 -1.89
C GLU A 88 9.64 -36.93 -0.99
N ALA A 89 9.67 -37.63 0.15
CA ALA A 89 8.55 -37.66 1.08
C ALA A 89 8.26 -36.27 1.65
N ARG A 90 9.30 -35.54 2.10
CA ARG A 90 9.18 -34.15 2.55
C ARG A 90 8.69 -33.23 1.44
N GLN A 91 9.20 -33.38 0.22
CA GLN A 91 8.75 -32.59 -0.94
C GLN A 91 7.26 -32.81 -1.21
N GLN A 92 6.80 -34.06 -1.25
CA GLN A 92 5.40 -34.39 -1.47
C GLN A 92 4.50 -33.89 -0.34
N MET A 93 4.97 -33.92 0.91
CA MET A 93 4.24 -33.36 2.04
C MET A 93 4.04 -31.84 1.90
N LEU A 94 5.09 -31.09 1.53
CA LEU A 94 5.03 -29.64 1.34
C LEU A 94 4.12 -29.27 0.15
N LEU A 95 4.22 -30.00 -0.97
CA LEU A 95 3.31 -29.84 -2.11
C LEU A 95 1.85 -30.10 -1.70
N GLY A 96 1.60 -31.16 -0.92
CA GLY A 96 0.28 -31.47 -0.39
C GLY A 96 -0.26 -30.40 0.57
N GLN A 97 0.60 -29.74 1.36
CA GLN A 97 0.21 -28.59 2.18
C GLN A 97 -0.21 -27.40 1.30
N LEU A 98 0.60 -27.06 0.29
CA LEU A 98 0.29 -25.97 -0.64
C LEU A 98 -1.04 -26.22 -1.38
N ILE A 99 -1.27 -27.42 -1.88
CA ILE A 99 -2.53 -27.81 -2.55
C ILE A 99 -3.72 -27.64 -1.61
N ARG A 100 -3.60 -28.11 -0.36
CA ARG A 100 -4.69 -27.96 0.63
C ARG A 100 -5.02 -26.50 0.86
N VAL A 101 -4.02 -25.64 0.98
CA VAL A 101 -4.19 -24.20 1.16
C VAL A 101 -4.85 -23.55 -0.07
N LEU A 102 -4.39 -23.88 -1.29
CA LEU A 102 -4.94 -23.34 -2.54
C LEU A 102 -6.36 -23.82 -2.83
N ASN A 103 -6.79 -24.97 -2.30
CA ASN A 103 -8.14 -25.50 -2.45
C ASN A 103 -9.09 -25.19 -1.29
N ALA A 104 -8.60 -24.62 -0.18
CA ALA A 104 -9.45 -24.23 0.94
C ALA A 104 -10.47 -23.13 0.55
N PRO A 105 -11.66 -23.07 1.14
CA PRO A 105 -12.56 -21.94 0.91
C PRO A 105 -11.91 -20.62 1.33
N GLU A 106 -12.27 -19.52 0.67
CA GLU A 106 -11.81 -18.19 1.09
C GLU A 106 -12.35 -17.85 2.48
N ARG A 107 -11.52 -17.21 3.30
CA ARG A 107 -11.98 -16.71 4.58
C ARG A 107 -12.99 -15.58 4.31
N PRO A 108 -14.14 -15.55 5.02
CA PRO A 108 -15.01 -14.38 4.96
C PRO A 108 -14.20 -13.15 5.36
N ARG A 109 -14.28 -12.09 4.55
CA ARG A 109 -13.71 -10.78 4.86
C ARG A 109 -14.45 -10.22 6.09
N ASN A 110 -14.03 -10.60 7.29
CA ASN A 110 -14.40 -9.85 8.47
C ASN A 110 -13.74 -8.48 8.31
N GLY A 111 -14.58 -7.48 8.03
CA GLY A 111 -14.18 -6.10 7.89
C GLY A 111 -13.32 -5.68 9.07
N VAL A 112 -12.36 -4.80 8.78
CA VAL A 112 -11.45 -4.17 9.74
C VAL A 112 -12.25 -3.51 10.86
N ARG A 113 -12.54 -4.28 11.92
CA ARG A 113 -13.02 -3.85 13.24
C ARG A 113 -12.50 -4.85 14.28
N ALA A 114 -11.19 -4.92 14.44
CA ALA A 114 -10.55 -5.66 15.53
C ALA A 114 -9.11 -5.20 15.82
N ALA A 115 -8.86 -3.88 15.78
CA ALA A 115 -7.60 -3.30 16.23
C ALA A 115 -7.80 -2.05 17.12
N ALA A 116 -8.97 -1.93 17.75
CA ALA A 116 -9.27 -0.89 18.73
C ALA A 116 -9.91 -1.54 19.97
N GLN A 117 -9.13 -2.32 20.71
CA GLN A 117 -9.48 -2.82 22.05
C GLN A 117 -8.29 -3.57 22.66
N ARG A 118 -7.18 -2.84 22.91
CA ARG A 118 -6.17 -3.17 23.94
C ARG A 118 -5.45 -1.89 24.34
N GLN A 119 -6.13 -1.07 25.16
CA GLN A 119 -5.51 -0.03 25.99
C GLN A 119 -6.50 0.37 27.09
N ASP A 120 -6.92 -0.62 27.88
CA ASP A 120 -7.34 -0.36 29.26
C ASP A 120 -6.11 -0.58 30.12
N ASP A 121 -5.73 0.47 30.85
CA ASP A 121 -4.75 0.59 31.96
C ASP A 121 -3.73 1.72 31.76
N LEU A 122 -4.23 2.97 31.81
CA LEU A 122 -3.47 4.10 32.33
C LEU A 122 -4.42 5.03 33.13
N PRO A 123 -3.99 5.55 34.28
CA PRO A 123 -4.85 6.32 35.18
C PRO A 123 -5.19 7.70 34.59
N PRO A 124 -6.37 8.27 34.93
CA PRO A 124 -6.77 9.58 34.42
C PRO A 124 -5.91 10.71 35.02
N PRO A 125 -5.59 11.76 34.24
CA PRO A 125 -4.89 12.94 34.74
C PRO A 125 -5.80 13.79 35.66
N PRO A 126 -5.21 14.57 36.58
CA PRO A 126 -5.97 15.32 37.58
C PRO A 126 -6.73 16.50 36.97
N THR A 127 -7.98 16.66 37.41
CA THR A 127 -8.91 17.75 37.10
C THR A 127 -8.46 19.07 37.73
N ALA A 128 -8.58 20.17 36.97
CA ALA A 128 -8.56 21.53 37.50
C ALA A 128 -9.89 22.23 37.15
N ASP A 129 -10.37 23.00 38.11
CA ASP A 129 -11.70 23.59 38.26
C ASP A 129 -12.16 24.57 37.15
N ALA A 130 -13.46 24.46 36.83
CA ALA A 130 -14.55 25.46 36.73
C ALA A 130 -14.27 26.95 36.29
N PRO A 131 -15.25 27.71 35.71
CA PRO A 131 -16.69 27.56 35.98
C PRO A 131 -17.70 27.71 34.83
N ARG A 132 -18.88 27.19 35.21
CA ARG A 132 -20.28 27.33 34.76
C ARG A 132 -20.65 28.61 34.01
N ASN A 133 -21.53 28.44 33.02
CA ASN A 133 -22.71 29.29 32.86
C ASN A 133 -23.90 28.47 32.32
N ASP A 134 -25.00 28.55 33.06
CA ASP A 134 -26.33 28.05 32.71
C ASP A 134 -27.01 29.00 31.69
N ILE A 135 -27.92 28.48 30.84
CA ILE A 135 -29.22 29.08 30.41
C ILE A 135 -29.91 28.10 29.42
N VAL A 136 -30.82 27.29 29.96
CA VAL A 136 -32.28 27.13 29.66
C VAL A 136 -32.83 27.37 28.22
N ASP A 137 -33.32 26.25 27.65
CA ASP A 137 -34.67 25.96 27.08
C ASP A 137 -35.19 26.58 25.76
N GLY A 138 -35.94 25.75 25.01
CA GLY A 138 -37.01 26.19 24.10
C GLY A 138 -36.88 25.87 22.60
N SER A 139 -37.27 24.66 22.18
CA SER A 139 -37.90 24.40 20.86
C SER A 139 -39.33 25.01 20.82
N PRO A 140 -40.10 25.09 19.69
CA PRO A 140 -40.07 24.22 18.50
C PRO A 140 -40.47 24.86 17.15
N ALA A 141 -40.68 23.99 16.16
CA ALA A 141 -41.50 24.13 14.93
C ALA A 141 -40.75 24.49 13.63
N ASP A 142 -40.67 23.54 12.70
CA ASP A 142 -41.58 23.49 11.53
C ASP A 142 -41.36 22.17 10.75
N GLU A 143 -42.22 21.18 10.97
CA GLU A 143 -42.32 20.02 10.09
C GLU A 143 -43.40 20.31 9.03
N ARG A 144 -42.94 20.59 7.80
CA ARG A 144 -43.79 20.49 6.61
C ARG A 144 -43.30 19.34 5.74
N MET A 145 -44.09 18.27 5.81
CA MET A 145 -44.07 17.10 4.96
C MET A 145 -44.33 17.51 3.51
N GLN A 146 -43.37 17.28 2.61
CA GLN A 146 -43.59 17.19 1.18
C GLN A 146 -43.06 15.85 0.69
N VAL A 147 -43.98 15.07 0.15
CA VAL A 147 -43.80 13.75 -0.46
C VAL A 147 -43.55 13.99 -1.94
N GLU A 148 -42.33 13.79 -2.43
CA GLU A 148 -42.08 13.64 -3.87
C GLU A 148 -41.08 12.51 -4.16
N SER A 149 -41.63 11.47 -4.78
CA SER A 149 -41.05 10.51 -5.74
C SER A 149 -39.57 10.15 -5.59
N GLY A 150 -39.34 8.97 -5.01
CA GLY A 150 -38.07 8.27 -5.05
C GLY A 150 -37.66 7.91 -6.48
N VAL A 151 -36.54 8.49 -6.91
CA VAL A 151 -35.61 7.86 -7.83
C VAL A 151 -34.34 7.65 -7.00
N ASP A 152 -34.13 6.43 -6.52
CA ASP A 152 -32.92 6.01 -5.81
C ASP A 152 -31.73 6.08 -6.76
N SER A 153 -31.20 7.30 -6.94
CA SER A 153 -29.85 7.49 -7.44
C SER A 153 -28.91 7.15 -6.30
N VAL A 154 -28.39 5.93 -6.34
CA VAL A 154 -27.26 5.48 -5.53
C VAL A 154 -26.11 6.45 -5.81
N HIS A 155 -26.00 7.51 -5.02
CA HIS A 155 -24.84 8.37 -5.00
C HIS A 155 -23.73 7.56 -4.33
N THR A 156 -23.01 6.77 -5.13
CA THR A 156 -21.68 6.31 -4.74
C THR A 156 -20.87 7.58 -4.47
N HIS A 157 -20.65 7.91 -3.19
CA HIS A 157 -19.67 8.94 -2.83
C HIS A 157 -18.32 8.50 -3.41
N SER A 158 -17.97 9.06 -4.57
CA SER A 158 -16.66 8.88 -5.17
C SER A 158 -15.62 9.33 -4.16
N ALA A 159 -14.86 8.38 -3.61
CA ALA A 159 -13.75 8.71 -2.72
C ALA A 159 -12.81 9.70 -3.44
N LYS A 160 -12.33 10.72 -2.72
CA LYS A 160 -11.39 11.70 -3.28
C LYS A 160 -10.14 10.98 -3.81
N PRO A 161 -9.61 11.37 -4.98
CA PRO A 161 -8.37 10.79 -5.49
C PRO A 161 -7.22 11.01 -4.49
N LEU A 162 -6.33 10.03 -4.38
CA LEU A 162 -5.23 10.06 -3.41
C LEU A 162 -3.98 10.71 -4.01
N ALA A 163 -3.38 11.63 -3.25
CA ALA A 163 -2.03 12.12 -3.47
C ALA A 163 -1.13 11.74 -2.30
N VAL A 164 -0.09 10.97 -2.61
CA VAL A 164 0.95 10.57 -1.66
C VAL A 164 2.13 11.49 -1.85
N VAL A 165 2.51 12.20 -0.80
CA VAL A 165 3.56 13.21 -0.83
C VAL A 165 4.80 12.65 -0.15
N ASP A 166 5.91 12.64 -0.88
CA ASP A 166 7.25 12.45 -0.34
C ASP A 166 7.66 13.74 0.40
N GLY A 167 7.40 13.76 1.71
CA GLY A 167 7.53 14.96 2.51
C GLY A 167 8.98 15.42 2.66
N GLU A 168 9.93 14.49 2.74
CA GLU A 168 11.35 14.83 2.84
C GLU A 168 11.82 15.49 1.54
N ASN A 169 11.51 14.89 0.38
CA ASN A 169 11.83 15.46 -0.92
C ASN A 169 11.24 16.87 -1.09
N VAL A 170 9.94 17.04 -0.84
CA VAL A 170 9.27 18.34 -0.95
C VAL A 170 9.90 19.40 -0.04
N GLY A 171 10.19 19.05 1.21
CA GLY A 171 10.79 19.98 2.17
C GLY A 171 12.21 20.41 1.79
N TRP A 172 13.03 19.50 1.26
CA TRP A 172 14.37 19.82 0.76
C TRP A 172 14.33 20.62 -0.53
N GLN A 173 13.44 20.30 -1.46
CA GLN A 173 13.28 21.03 -2.72
C GLN A 173 12.86 22.47 -2.49
N TYR A 174 11.91 22.73 -1.58
CA TYR A 174 11.54 24.09 -1.19
C TYR A 174 12.71 24.85 -0.57
N GLY A 175 13.51 24.17 0.24
CA GLY A 175 14.74 24.73 0.79
C GLY A 175 15.94 24.74 -0.17
N GLN A 176 15.72 24.52 -1.47
CA GLN A 176 16.72 24.57 -2.53
C GLN A 176 17.90 23.62 -2.29
N GLY A 177 17.65 22.48 -1.61
CA GLY A 177 18.67 21.51 -1.23
C GLY A 177 19.61 21.95 -0.09
N VAL A 178 19.47 23.17 0.43
CA VAL A 178 20.35 23.71 1.47
C VAL A 178 19.88 23.31 2.87
N ARG A 179 18.57 23.33 3.09
CA ARG A 179 17.97 22.97 4.37
C ARG A 179 16.58 22.40 4.16
N PHE A 180 16.18 21.43 4.99
CA PHE A 180 14.80 20.98 5.02
C PHE A 180 13.88 22.11 5.52
N GLN A 181 12.80 22.38 4.78
CA GLN A 181 11.82 23.41 5.13
C GLN A 181 10.39 22.85 5.08
N PRO A 182 9.74 22.64 6.24
CA PRO A 182 8.36 22.13 6.30
C PRO A 182 7.32 22.97 5.55
N ARG A 183 7.59 24.26 5.34
CA ARG A 183 6.73 25.18 4.59
C ARG A 183 6.42 24.66 3.18
N GLY A 184 7.39 24.02 2.51
CA GLY A 184 7.17 23.40 1.20
C GLY A 184 6.08 22.32 1.23
N ILE A 185 6.04 21.51 2.29
CA ILE A 185 5.04 20.46 2.49
C ILE A 185 3.64 21.08 2.63
N GLN A 186 3.53 22.17 3.39
CA GLN A 186 2.27 22.90 3.54
C GLN A 186 1.73 23.39 2.19
N LEU A 187 2.56 24.09 1.43
CA LEU A 187 2.19 24.65 0.12
C LEU A 187 1.75 23.56 -0.86
N CYS A 188 2.49 22.44 -0.91
CA CYS A 188 2.14 21.27 -1.70
C CYS A 188 0.79 20.67 -1.28
N ALA A 189 0.61 20.42 0.03
CA ALA A 189 -0.62 19.83 0.55
C ALA A 189 -1.85 20.72 0.33
N GLU A 190 -1.72 22.03 0.53
CA GLU A 190 -2.79 23.01 0.28
C GLU A 190 -3.19 23.02 -1.21
N HIS A 191 -2.21 23.08 -2.11
CA HIS A 191 -2.44 23.07 -3.56
C HIS A 191 -3.20 21.80 -4.02
N LEU A 192 -2.79 20.62 -3.54
CA LEU A 192 -3.43 19.34 -3.89
C LEU A 192 -4.83 19.23 -3.30
N ARG A 193 -5.03 19.69 -2.06
CA ARG A 193 -6.36 19.71 -1.41
C ARG A 193 -7.33 20.63 -2.12
N GLN A 194 -6.88 21.81 -2.56
CA GLN A 194 -7.69 22.74 -3.36
C GLN A 194 -8.14 22.12 -4.69
N ARG A 195 -7.32 21.21 -5.26
CA ARG A 195 -7.67 20.39 -6.43
C ARG A 195 -8.56 19.18 -6.12
N GLY A 196 -8.95 18.98 -4.86
CA GLY A 196 -9.87 17.91 -4.45
C GLY A 196 -9.22 16.60 -4.04
N TYR A 197 -7.88 16.54 -3.94
CA TYR A 197 -7.19 15.32 -3.51
C TYR A 197 -7.32 15.08 -2.00
N HIS A 198 -7.39 13.80 -1.62
CA HIS A 198 -7.01 13.35 -0.29
C HIS A 198 -5.49 13.24 -0.24
N VAL A 199 -4.85 13.95 0.69
CA VAL A 199 -3.39 14.05 0.77
C VAL A 199 -2.87 13.26 1.97
N VAL A 200 -1.87 12.43 1.72
CA VAL A 200 -1.10 11.70 2.75
C VAL A 200 0.38 12.02 2.55
N VAL A 201 1.04 12.49 3.61
CA VAL A 201 2.45 12.90 3.59
C VAL A 201 3.28 11.86 4.36
N PHE A 202 4.24 11.24 3.67
CA PHE A 202 5.22 10.36 4.30
C PHE A 202 6.44 11.18 4.75
N LEU A 203 6.92 10.90 5.95
CA LEU A 203 8.14 11.48 6.51
C LEU A 203 8.90 10.43 7.34
N PRO A 204 10.23 10.54 7.48
CA PRO A 204 10.99 9.69 8.39
C PRO A 204 10.60 9.90 9.85
N HIS A 205 10.71 8.85 10.67
CA HIS A 205 10.35 8.90 12.11
C HIS A 205 10.92 10.11 12.85
N TYR A 206 12.19 10.45 12.60
CA TYR A 206 12.89 11.51 13.33
C TYR A 206 12.31 12.91 13.06
N ARG A 207 11.50 13.09 12.01
CA ARG A 207 10.78 14.34 11.72
C ARG A 207 9.58 14.57 12.63
N ARG A 208 9.07 13.54 13.32
CA ARG A 208 7.89 13.65 14.18
C ARG A 208 7.99 14.72 15.26
N ARG A 209 9.19 14.98 15.77
CA ARG A 209 9.46 16.00 16.81
C ARG A 209 9.84 17.37 16.26
N HIS A 210 9.79 17.56 14.94
CA HIS A 210 10.23 18.80 14.33
C HIS A 210 9.18 19.89 14.57
N ALA A 211 9.53 20.87 15.41
CA ALA A 211 8.60 21.89 15.93
C ALA A 211 7.90 22.74 14.85
N ALA A 212 8.45 22.76 13.64
CA ALA A 212 7.90 23.53 12.51
C ALA A 212 7.10 22.68 11.50
N LEU A 213 6.75 21.43 11.78
CA LEU A 213 5.82 20.70 10.90
C LEU A 213 4.47 21.45 10.86
N PRO A 214 3.91 21.71 9.68
CA PRO A 214 2.66 22.44 9.57
C PRO A 214 1.52 21.61 10.20
N SER A 215 0.56 22.30 10.79
CA SER A 215 -0.65 21.67 11.33
C SER A 215 -1.57 21.28 10.16
N LEU A 216 -1.26 20.17 9.51
CA LEU A 216 -2.17 19.52 8.57
C LEU A 216 -3.28 18.81 9.36
N ALA A 217 -4.40 18.50 8.69
CA ALA A 217 -5.51 17.79 9.35
C ALA A 217 -5.03 16.44 9.94
N ASP A 218 -5.66 16.02 11.03
CA ASP A 218 -5.32 14.76 11.69
C ASP A 218 -5.34 13.58 10.70
N GLY A 219 -4.32 12.72 10.80
CA GLY A 219 -4.15 11.55 9.93
C GLY A 219 -3.49 11.82 8.58
N MET A 220 -3.05 13.05 8.29
CA MET A 220 -2.34 13.36 7.04
C MET A 220 -0.85 12.98 7.06
N TYR A 221 -0.23 12.86 8.24
CA TYR A 221 1.17 12.46 8.35
C TYR A 221 1.30 10.96 8.64
N VAL A 222 2.14 10.29 7.85
CA VAL A 222 2.59 8.93 8.10
C VAL A 222 4.09 8.98 8.36
N PHE A 223 4.48 8.65 9.59
CA PHE A 223 5.89 8.54 9.96
C PHE A 223 6.35 7.11 9.74
N THR A 224 7.38 6.92 8.91
CA THR A 224 7.95 5.59 8.67
C THR A 224 8.72 5.08 9.90
N PRO A 225 8.93 3.76 10.04
CA PRO A 225 9.73 3.22 11.13
C PRO A 225 11.15 3.80 11.17
N PRO A 226 11.78 3.90 12.36
CA PRO A 226 13.16 4.37 12.48
C PRO A 226 14.13 3.48 11.68
N GLY A 227 15.00 4.10 10.88
CA GLY A 227 16.04 3.40 10.12
C GLY A 227 15.60 2.93 8.72
N ASP A 228 14.32 3.03 8.39
CA ASP A 228 13.80 2.75 7.06
C ASP A 228 13.72 4.01 6.20
N TYR A 229 13.73 3.83 4.88
CA TYR A 229 13.56 4.89 3.90
C TYR A 229 12.07 5.22 3.70
N ASP A 230 11.71 6.49 3.78
CA ASP A 230 10.32 6.96 3.67
C ASP A 230 9.76 6.91 2.26
N ASP A 231 10.58 7.16 1.25
CA ASP A 231 10.26 7.05 -0.18
C ASP A 231 9.71 5.65 -0.58
N THR A 232 10.23 4.59 0.01
CA THR A 232 9.82 3.20 -0.22
C THR A 232 8.39 2.98 0.24
N PHE A 233 8.04 3.50 1.41
CA PHE A 233 6.67 3.40 1.93
C PHE A 233 5.71 4.29 1.15
N ALA A 234 6.14 5.51 0.78
CA ALA A 234 5.36 6.41 -0.05
C ALA A 234 5.02 5.77 -1.41
N LEU A 235 6.01 5.18 -2.09
CA LEU A 235 5.82 4.46 -3.34
C LEU A 235 4.88 3.27 -3.19
N ALA A 236 5.11 2.41 -2.19
CA ALA A 236 4.28 1.24 -1.95
C ALA A 236 2.82 1.62 -1.63
N TYR A 237 2.61 2.70 -0.88
CA TYR A 237 1.28 3.21 -0.56
C TYR A 237 0.58 3.78 -1.80
N ALA A 238 1.28 4.58 -2.61
CA ALA A 238 0.75 5.12 -3.86
C ALA A 238 0.32 4.00 -4.82
N LEU A 239 1.16 2.97 -4.99
CA LEU A 239 0.85 1.79 -5.80
C LEU A 239 -0.40 1.06 -5.32
N ARG A 240 -0.46 0.72 -4.03
CA ARG A 240 -1.57 -0.03 -3.43
C ARG A 240 -2.90 0.70 -3.54
N HIS A 241 -2.88 2.02 -3.44
CA HIS A 241 -4.08 2.83 -3.38
C HIS A 241 -4.40 3.59 -4.67
N ARG A 242 -3.69 3.28 -5.78
CA ARG A 242 -3.82 3.96 -7.08
C ARG A 242 -3.73 5.48 -6.95
N GLY A 243 -2.86 5.94 -6.05
CA GLY A 243 -2.60 7.34 -5.81
C GLY A 243 -1.51 7.88 -6.74
N ILE A 244 -1.45 9.20 -6.85
CA ILE A 244 -0.30 9.87 -7.44
C ILE A 244 0.82 9.97 -6.40
N LEU A 245 2.07 9.93 -6.84
CA LEU A 245 3.25 10.13 -6.00
C LEU A 245 3.88 11.48 -6.31
N VAL A 246 3.90 12.39 -5.34
CA VAL A 246 4.50 13.72 -5.48
C VAL A 246 5.92 13.67 -4.97
N THR A 247 6.88 13.58 -5.90
CA THR A 247 8.32 13.55 -5.62
C THR A 247 9.09 13.97 -6.88
N ASN A 248 10.22 14.65 -6.69
CA ASN A 248 11.20 14.88 -7.77
C ASN A 248 12.21 13.74 -7.90
N ASP A 249 12.27 12.82 -6.94
CA ASP A 249 13.13 11.65 -7.04
C ASP A 249 12.71 10.78 -8.23
N GLN A 250 13.71 10.21 -8.91
CA GLN A 250 13.50 9.26 -9.99
C GLN A 250 13.38 7.82 -9.48
N LEU A 251 13.66 7.60 -8.20
CA LEU A 251 13.59 6.32 -7.48
C LEU A 251 14.39 5.20 -8.15
N ARG A 252 15.40 5.54 -8.96
CA ARG A 252 16.16 4.58 -9.78
C ARG A 252 16.83 3.52 -8.92
N ASP A 253 17.47 3.96 -7.84
CA ASP A 253 18.20 3.08 -6.93
C ASP A 253 17.26 2.08 -6.24
N HIS A 254 16.04 2.52 -5.90
CA HIS A 254 14.99 1.63 -5.36
C HIS A 254 14.56 0.58 -6.39
N LEU A 255 14.39 0.97 -7.66
CA LEU A 255 14.07 0.02 -8.72
C LEU A 255 15.15 -1.05 -8.86
N ASP A 256 16.41 -0.64 -8.80
CA ASP A 256 17.53 -1.55 -8.91
C ASP A 256 17.67 -2.45 -7.67
N GLN A 257 17.38 -1.94 -6.47
CA GLN A 257 17.38 -2.75 -5.25
C GLN A 257 16.24 -3.79 -5.20
N PHE A 258 15.02 -3.41 -5.55
CA PHE A 258 13.86 -4.30 -5.46
C PHE A 258 13.69 -5.24 -6.67
N TYR A 259 14.28 -4.88 -7.81
CA TYR A 259 14.11 -5.57 -9.10
C TYR A 259 15.43 -5.79 -9.86
N GLU A 260 16.55 -5.94 -9.16
CA GLU A 260 17.93 -6.03 -9.72
C GLU A 260 18.05 -6.94 -10.95
N HIS A 261 17.37 -8.09 -10.95
CA HIS A 261 17.41 -9.08 -12.03
C HIS A 261 16.06 -9.27 -12.74
N GLU A 262 15.13 -8.34 -12.57
CA GLU A 262 13.78 -8.39 -13.13
C GLU A 262 13.56 -7.20 -14.06
N GLU A 263 14.23 -7.20 -15.21
CA GLU A 263 14.17 -6.11 -16.19
C GLU A 263 12.74 -5.75 -16.61
N ALA A 264 11.89 -6.74 -16.82
CA ALA A 264 10.49 -6.52 -17.14
C ALA A 264 9.73 -5.81 -16.00
N ALA A 265 10.05 -6.10 -14.74
CA ALA A 265 9.41 -5.43 -13.60
C ALA A 265 9.91 -3.99 -13.45
N ARG A 266 11.21 -3.74 -13.68
CA ARG A 266 11.77 -2.38 -13.73
C ARG A 266 11.11 -1.53 -14.79
N GLU A 267 10.96 -2.07 -16.00
CA GLU A 267 10.34 -1.33 -17.10
C GLU A 267 8.88 -0.97 -16.80
N ARG A 268 8.12 -1.90 -16.22
CA ARG A 268 6.73 -1.63 -15.84
C ARG A 268 6.63 -0.59 -14.74
N MET A 269 7.54 -0.63 -13.76
CA MET A 269 7.58 0.42 -12.74
C MET A 269 7.96 1.78 -13.33
N ARG A 270 8.87 1.84 -14.33
CA ARG A 270 9.16 3.09 -15.05
C ARG A 270 7.94 3.64 -15.77
N VAL A 271 7.17 2.77 -16.46
CA VAL A 271 5.91 3.15 -17.11
C VAL A 271 4.90 3.66 -16.09
N TRP A 272 4.75 2.98 -14.95
CA TRP A 272 3.85 3.40 -13.87
C TRP A 272 4.26 4.76 -13.31
N LEU A 273 5.54 4.95 -12.98
CA LEU A 273 6.09 6.22 -12.51
C LEU A 273 5.90 7.34 -13.53
N GLY A 274 6.04 7.07 -14.83
CA GLY A 274 5.79 8.05 -15.88
C GLY A 274 4.35 8.60 -15.89
N ARG A 275 3.38 7.83 -15.37
CA ARG A 275 1.96 8.20 -15.32
C ARG A 275 1.51 8.72 -13.94
N HIS A 276 2.16 8.27 -12.87
CA HIS A 276 1.68 8.51 -11.50
C HIS A 276 2.62 9.41 -10.69
N ARG A 277 3.87 9.61 -11.13
CA ARG A 277 4.81 10.50 -10.45
C ARG A 277 4.61 11.95 -10.90
N CYS A 278 4.11 12.78 -10.01
CA CYS A 278 4.01 14.22 -10.19
C CYS A 278 5.32 14.89 -9.74
N SER A 279 6.18 15.24 -10.69
CA SER A 279 7.28 16.16 -10.41
C SER A 279 6.76 17.58 -10.19
N PHE A 280 7.58 18.43 -9.58
CA PHE A 280 7.20 19.78 -9.21
C PHE A 280 8.42 20.71 -9.12
N THR A 281 8.16 22.00 -9.01
CA THR A 281 9.14 23.02 -8.64
C THR A 281 8.49 24.04 -7.71
N PHE A 282 9.29 24.97 -7.19
CA PHE A 282 8.81 26.12 -6.45
C PHE A 282 9.27 27.42 -7.10
N ALA A 283 8.35 28.38 -7.24
CA ALA A 283 8.67 29.76 -7.59
C ALA A 283 8.34 30.65 -6.39
N GLY A 284 9.32 30.89 -5.52
CA GLY A 284 9.07 31.53 -4.24
C GLY A 284 8.16 30.66 -3.36
N GLU A 285 7.01 31.20 -2.94
CA GLU A 285 6.00 30.47 -2.15
C GLU A 285 4.97 29.73 -3.01
N GLU A 286 5.15 29.68 -4.33
CA GLU A 286 4.22 28.98 -5.21
C GLU A 286 4.70 27.54 -5.47
N PHE A 287 3.88 26.55 -5.10
CA PHE A 287 4.07 25.16 -5.51
C PHE A 287 3.57 24.97 -6.94
N ILE A 288 4.46 24.56 -7.83
CA ILE A 288 4.18 24.40 -9.26
C ILE A 288 4.38 22.93 -9.62
N PRO A 289 3.32 22.12 -9.71
CA PRO A 289 3.43 20.76 -10.24
C PRO A 289 3.73 20.78 -11.74
N HIS A 290 4.22 19.66 -12.28
CA HIS A 290 4.44 19.52 -13.71
C HIS A 290 3.15 19.83 -14.49
N PRO A 291 3.16 20.78 -15.44
CA PRO A 291 1.92 21.29 -16.05
C PRO A 291 1.06 20.22 -16.73
N SER A 292 1.69 19.21 -17.34
CA SER A 292 0.98 18.14 -18.04
C SER A 292 0.46 17.03 -17.13
N PHE A 293 0.65 17.11 -15.80
CA PHE A 293 0.26 16.00 -14.92
C PHE A 293 -1.24 16.00 -14.60
N PHE A 294 -1.87 17.17 -14.62
CA PHE A 294 -3.29 17.36 -14.29
C PHE A 294 -4.16 17.72 -15.51
N VAL A 295 -3.60 17.65 -16.72
CA VAL A 295 -4.27 17.94 -18.01
C VAL A 295 -4.56 16.63 -18.70
#